data_AF-A0A1T4YPA7-F1
#
_entry.id   AF-A0A1T4YPA7-F1
#
_cell.length_a   1.000
_cell.length_b   1.000
_cell.length_c   1.000
_cell.angle_alpha   90.00
_cell.angle_beta   90.00
_cell.angle_gamma   90.00
#
_symmetry.space_group_name_H-M   'P 1'
#
loop_
_entity.id
_entity.type
_entity.pdbx_description
1 polymer ?
#
loop_
_entity_poly.entity_id
_entity_poly.type
_entity_poly.pdbx_seq_one_letter_code
_entity_poly.pdbx_strand_id
1 'polypeptide(L)'
;MKRLGDRIGDLTDEIVEAEKQLDVLVHDAVPTLLSRPGIGTLTAAQFLITAGANIGRIRTDAAFAHLCGAAPIPASSGKTDRHRLNRFGDRQANRALHIVIIGRMRYDDETKAYIGKKLTEGKSKKDAIRALKRFLARRIFHDLTTDLGTPMVTT
;
A
#
# COMPACT_ATOMS: atom_id res chain seq x y z
N MET A 1 21.60 -21.15 27.47
CA MET A 1 21.29 -19.72 27.25
C MET A 1 22.19 -19.06 26.19
N LYS A 2 23.53 -19.22 26.22
CA LYS A 2 24.46 -18.61 25.25
C LYS A 2 24.13 -18.90 23.77
N ARG A 3 23.96 -20.17 23.39
CA ARG A 3 23.61 -20.60 22.02
C ARG A 3 22.36 -19.92 21.42
N LEU A 4 21.34 -19.65 22.24
CA LEU A 4 20.14 -18.96 21.77
C LEU A 4 20.40 -17.46 21.55
N GLY A 5 21.19 -16.85 22.42
CA GLY A 5 21.62 -15.46 22.27
C GLY A 5 22.44 -15.25 21.00
N ASP A 6 23.43 -16.12 20.76
CA ASP A 6 24.26 -16.09 19.55
C ASP A 6 23.39 -16.22 18.29
N ARG A 7 22.43 -17.17 18.28
CA ARG A 7 21.52 -17.36 17.14
C ARG A 7 20.59 -16.17 16.88
N ILE A 8 20.15 -15.47 17.93
CA ILE A 8 19.35 -14.24 17.78
C ILE A 8 20.20 -13.14 17.14
N GLY A 9 21.47 -13.02 17.54
CA GLY A 9 22.43 -12.11 16.91
C GLY A 9 22.56 -12.38 15.42
N ASP A 10 22.93 -13.62 15.05
CA ASP A 10 23.13 -14.01 13.66
C ASP A 10 21.90 -13.73 12.78
N LEU A 11 20.70 -14.06 13.26
CA LEU A 11 19.45 -13.81 12.52
C LEU A 11 19.11 -12.33 12.41
N THR A 12 19.51 -11.52 13.40
CA THR A 12 19.33 -10.07 13.34
C THR A 12 20.22 -9.46 12.26
N ASP A 13 21.47 -9.90 12.18
CA ASP A 13 22.42 -9.47 11.15
C ASP A 13 21.95 -9.90 9.75
N GLU A 14 21.42 -11.12 9.61
CA GLU A 14 20.85 -11.62 8.35
C GLU A 14 19.63 -10.81 7.90
N ILE A 15 18.75 -10.43 8.84
CA ILE A 15 17.60 -9.55 8.54
C ILE A 15 18.08 -8.19 8.06
N VAL A 16 19.04 -7.57 8.76
CA VAL A 16 19.57 -6.25 8.39
C VAL A 16 20.19 -6.27 7.00
N GLU A 17 20.93 -7.33 6.66
CA GLU A 17 21.54 -7.47 5.34
C GLU A 17 20.48 -7.69 4.25
N ALA A 18 19.48 -8.53 4.50
CA ALA A 18 18.37 -8.73 3.58
C ALA A 18 17.55 -7.44 3.36
N GLU A 19 17.35 -6.62 4.40
CA GLU A 19 16.67 -5.33 4.29
C GLU A 19 17.44 -4.34 3.41
N LYS A 20 18.78 -4.30 3.49
CA LYS A 20 19.61 -3.46 2.61
C LYS A 20 19.52 -3.91 1.15
N GLN A 21 19.59 -5.22 0.91
CA GLN A 21 19.48 -5.76 -0.45
C GLN A 21 18.10 -5.44 -1.06
N LEU A 22 17.05 -5.60 -0.25
CA LEU A 22 15.70 -5.22 -0.66
C LEU A 22 15.58 -3.72 -0.94
N ASP A 23 16.22 -2.87 -0.13
CA ASP A 23 16.23 -1.42 -0.32
C ASP A 23 16.76 -1.02 -1.68
N VAL A 24 17.91 -1.58 -2.09
CA VAL A 24 18.51 -1.33 -3.41
C VAL A 24 17.56 -1.77 -4.53
N LEU A 25 17.04 -2.99 -4.46
CA LEU A 25 16.18 -3.54 -5.52
C LEU A 25 14.87 -2.76 -5.68
N VAL A 26 14.27 -2.31 -4.57
CA VAL A 26 13.00 -1.57 -4.61
C VAL A 26 13.23 -0.12 -5.10
N HIS A 27 14.35 0.51 -4.74
CA HIS A 27 14.69 1.84 -5.26
C HIS A 27 14.92 1.85 -6.76
N ASP A 28 15.54 0.80 -7.30
CA ASP A 28 15.71 0.62 -8.74
C ASP A 28 14.37 0.34 -9.45
N ALA A 29 13.57 -0.56 -8.89
CA ALA A 29 12.35 -1.03 -9.54
C ALA A 29 11.18 -0.03 -9.51
N VAL A 30 11.01 0.73 -8.42
CA VAL A 30 9.81 1.57 -8.21
C VAL A 30 10.11 2.97 -7.61
N PRO A 31 10.95 3.78 -8.28
CA PRO A 31 11.35 5.08 -7.77
C PRO A 31 10.18 6.07 -7.65
N THR A 32 9.19 6.03 -8.55
CA THR A 32 8.02 6.92 -8.49
C THR A 32 7.12 6.56 -7.31
N LEU A 33 6.95 5.27 -7.03
CA LEU A 33 6.19 4.82 -5.86
C LEU A 33 6.85 5.25 -4.55
N LEU A 34 8.17 5.12 -4.44
CA LEU A 34 8.93 5.50 -3.25
C LEU A 34 8.98 7.00 -3.00
N SER A 35 8.81 7.83 -4.04
CA SER A 35 8.76 9.29 -3.88
C SER A 35 7.50 9.77 -3.14
N ARG A 36 6.54 8.87 -2.87
CA ARG A 36 5.29 9.22 -2.17
C ARG A 36 5.46 9.30 -0.66
N PRO A 37 4.83 10.29 0.00
CA PRO A 37 4.83 10.39 1.45
C PRO A 37 4.33 9.11 2.15
N GLY A 38 5.13 8.60 3.07
CA GLY A 38 4.79 7.45 3.92
C GLY A 38 4.87 6.09 3.26
N ILE A 39 5.31 6.01 2.00
CA ILE A 39 5.71 4.77 1.37
C ILE A 39 7.22 4.60 1.60
N GLY A 40 7.62 3.41 2.06
CA GLY A 40 9.02 3.04 2.23
C GLY A 40 9.23 1.63 1.68
N THR A 41 10.48 1.17 1.71
CA THR A 41 10.92 -0.07 1.05
C THR A 41 10.02 -1.26 1.31
N LEU A 42 9.68 -1.56 2.57
CA LEU A 42 8.84 -2.71 2.90
C LEU A 42 7.38 -2.57 2.40
N THR A 43 6.80 -1.37 2.43
CA THR A 43 5.43 -1.18 1.92
C THR A 43 5.40 -1.18 0.40
N ALA A 44 6.41 -0.58 -0.25
CA ALA A 44 6.59 -0.64 -1.69
C ALA A 44 6.81 -2.08 -2.19
N ALA A 45 7.69 -2.85 -1.54
CA ALA A 45 7.91 -4.27 -1.83
C ALA A 45 6.62 -5.07 -1.69
N GLN A 46 5.82 -4.82 -0.65
CA GLN A 46 4.52 -5.49 -0.51
C GLN A 46 3.57 -5.16 -1.68
N PHE A 47 3.53 -3.91 -2.15
CA PHE A 47 2.71 -3.55 -3.31
C PHE A 47 3.21 -4.20 -4.61
N LEU A 48 4.53 -4.32 -4.78
CA LEU A 48 5.15 -5.08 -5.87
C LEU A 48 4.74 -6.56 -5.83
N ILE A 49 4.80 -7.19 -4.66
CA ILE A 49 4.35 -8.59 -4.47
C ILE A 49 2.87 -8.74 -4.86
N THR A 50 2.01 -7.83 -4.41
CA THR A 50 0.58 -7.87 -4.72
C THR A 50 0.29 -7.63 -6.21
N ALA A 51 1.05 -6.76 -6.86
CA ALA A 51 0.94 -6.50 -8.30
C ALA A 51 1.47 -7.68 -9.14
N GLY A 52 2.51 -8.35 -8.65
CA GLY A 52 3.22 -9.42 -9.33
C GLY A 52 4.14 -8.91 -10.44
N ALA A 53 4.88 -9.85 -11.05
CA ALA A 53 5.91 -9.55 -12.05
C ALA A 53 5.39 -8.92 -13.36
N ASN A 54 4.08 -8.96 -13.62
CA ASN A 54 3.47 -8.37 -14.81
C ASN A 54 2.27 -7.51 -14.41
N ILE A 55 2.54 -6.22 -14.17
CA ILE A 55 1.51 -5.22 -13.85
C ILE A 55 0.43 -5.13 -14.95
N GLY A 56 0.78 -5.42 -16.20
CA GLY A 56 -0.14 -5.42 -17.34
C GLY A 56 -1.29 -6.44 -17.24
N ARG A 57 -1.20 -7.45 -16.36
CA ARG A 57 -2.34 -8.34 -16.05
C ARG A 57 -3.44 -7.61 -15.29
N ILE A 58 -3.11 -6.55 -14.56
CA ILE A 58 -4.03 -5.75 -13.78
C ILE A 58 -4.47 -4.56 -14.64
N ARG A 59 -5.61 -4.71 -15.32
CA ARG A 59 -6.04 -3.75 -16.35
C ARG A 59 -6.52 -2.40 -15.80
N THR A 60 -6.92 -2.33 -14.53
CA THR A 60 -7.55 -1.14 -13.95
C THR A 60 -7.15 -0.92 -12.50
N ASP A 61 -7.19 0.35 -12.07
CA ASP A 61 -6.96 0.70 -10.66
C ASP A 61 -8.02 0.09 -9.73
N ALA A 62 -9.23 -0.16 -10.25
CA ALA A 62 -10.28 -0.84 -9.51
C ALA A 62 -9.93 -2.31 -9.25
N ALA A 63 -9.37 -3.02 -10.23
CA ALA A 63 -8.90 -4.39 -10.06
C ALA A 63 -7.77 -4.46 -9.02
N PHE A 64 -6.82 -3.51 -9.08
CA PHE A 64 -5.76 -3.41 -8.06
C PHE A 64 -6.34 -3.14 -6.66
N ALA A 65 -7.28 -2.21 -6.53
CA ALA A 65 -7.94 -1.95 -5.26
C ALA A 65 -8.71 -3.18 -4.73
N HIS A 66 -9.27 -4.01 -5.60
CA HIS A 66 -9.87 -5.29 -5.22
C HIS A 66 -8.82 -6.26 -4.68
N LEU A 67 -7.67 -6.39 -5.35
CA LEU A 67 -6.54 -7.21 -4.90
C LEU A 67 -6.02 -6.75 -3.54
N CYS A 68 -5.87 -5.44 -3.30
CA CYS A 68 -5.45 -4.92 -2.00
C CYS A 68 -6.55 -4.97 -0.91
N GLY A 69 -7.75 -5.47 -1.21
CA GLY A 69 -8.89 -5.44 -0.29
C GLY A 69 -9.36 -4.02 0.08
N ALA A 70 -9.06 -3.02 -0.74
CA ALA A 70 -9.43 -1.61 -0.56
C ALA A 70 -10.66 -1.21 -1.39
N ALA A 71 -11.12 -2.07 -2.30
CA ALA A 71 -12.32 -1.82 -3.09
C ALA A 71 -13.56 -1.71 -2.18
N PRO A 72 -14.38 -0.66 -2.37
CA PRO A 72 -15.64 -0.52 -1.65
C PRO A 72 -16.62 -1.59 -2.15
N ILE A 73 -17.22 -2.38 -1.23
CA ILE A 73 -18.25 -3.35 -1.59
C ILE A 73 -19.60 -2.80 -1.18
N PRO A 74 -20.54 -2.56 -2.12
CA PRO A 74 -21.89 -2.14 -1.78
C PRO A 74 -22.54 -3.11 -0.79
N ALA A 75 -23.14 -2.56 0.26
CA ALA A 75 -23.88 -3.28 1.29
C ALA A 75 -25.17 -2.53 1.61
N SER A 76 -25.93 -2.26 0.55
CA SER A 76 -27.13 -1.43 0.56
C SER A 76 -28.34 -2.29 0.20
N SER A 77 -29.40 -2.19 1.02
CA SER A 77 -30.75 -2.66 0.69
C SER A 77 -31.67 -1.43 0.64
N GLY A 78 -31.88 -0.87 -0.55
CA GLY A 78 -32.75 0.31 -0.73
C GLY A 78 -32.08 1.64 -0.39
N LYS A 79 -32.61 2.39 0.59
CA LYS A 79 -32.33 3.84 0.85
C LYS A 79 -30.99 4.17 1.54
N THR A 80 -30.10 3.22 1.76
CA THR A 80 -28.84 3.46 2.50
C THR A 80 -27.63 3.27 1.59
N ASP A 81 -26.78 4.31 1.47
CA ASP A 81 -25.48 4.20 0.79
C ASP A 81 -24.40 3.77 1.79
N ARG A 82 -24.28 2.46 2.00
CA ARG A 82 -23.28 1.85 2.89
C ARG A 82 -22.38 0.90 2.11
N HIS A 83 -21.10 0.98 2.43
CA HIS A 83 -20.09 0.06 1.90
C HIS A 83 -19.54 -0.82 3.02
N ARG A 84 -19.53 -2.14 2.80
CA ARG A 84 -18.89 -3.09 3.71
C ARG A 84 -17.41 -3.21 3.41
N LEU A 85 -16.66 -3.67 4.41
CA LEU A 85 -15.25 -4.00 4.28
C LEU A 85 -15.07 -5.18 3.30
N ASN A 86 -14.15 -5.04 2.34
CA ASN A 86 -13.69 -6.17 1.55
C ASN A 86 -12.84 -7.09 2.43
N ARG A 87 -13.34 -8.31 2.65
CA ARG A 87 -12.63 -9.37 3.40
C ARG A 87 -11.78 -10.25 2.50
N PHE A 88 -11.84 -10.04 1.19
CA PHE A 88 -11.08 -10.75 0.19
C PHE A 88 -9.91 -9.87 -0.28
N GLY A 89 -8.91 -10.49 -0.91
CA GLY A 89 -7.68 -9.83 -1.34
C GLY A 89 -6.52 -10.00 -0.35
N ASP A 90 -5.38 -9.43 -0.72
CA ASP A 90 -4.13 -9.45 0.02
C ASP A 90 -4.24 -8.62 1.31
N ARG A 91 -4.20 -9.32 2.44
CA ARG A 91 -4.26 -8.71 3.77
C ARG A 91 -3.02 -7.92 4.12
N GLN A 92 -1.86 -8.32 3.60
CA GLN A 92 -0.60 -7.62 3.82
C GLN A 92 -0.59 -6.30 3.05
N ALA A 93 -1.08 -6.29 1.80
CA ALA A 93 -1.29 -5.06 1.03
C ALA A 93 -2.26 -4.09 1.75
N ASN A 94 -3.37 -4.60 2.28
CA ASN A 94 -4.33 -3.78 3.02
C ASN A 94 -3.73 -3.18 4.31
N ARG A 95 -2.88 -3.96 4.99
CA ARG A 95 -2.11 -3.52 6.15
C ARG A 95 -1.09 -2.46 5.74
N ALA A 96 -0.36 -2.64 4.64
CA ALA A 96 0.57 -1.65 4.10
C ALA A 96 -0.15 -0.32 3.81
N LEU A 97 -1.29 -0.34 3.10
CA LEU A 97 -2.14 0.83 2.90
C LEU A 97 -2.54 1.51 4.22
N HIS A 98 -2.83 0.71 5.26
CA HIS A 98 -3.16 1.26 6.58
C HIS A 98 -1.99 1.98 7.22
N ILE A 99 -0.81 1.36 7.22
CA ILE A 99 0.40 1.90 7.84
C ILE A 99 0.79 3.22 7.16
N VAL A 100 0.79 3.24 5.83
CA VAL A 100 1.05 4.45 5.03
C VAL A 100 0.09 5.57 5.43
N ILE A 101 -1.21 5.28 5.50
CA ILE A 101 -2.22 6.30 5.88
C ILE A 101 -2.02 6.79 7.31
N ILE A 102 -1.81 5.90 8.28
CA ILE A 102 -1.63 6.31 9.68
C ILE A 102 -0.37 7.16 9.84
N GLY A 103 0.71 6.85 9.10
CA GLY A 103 1.89 7.71 9.00
C GLY A 103 1.54 9.08 8.43
N ARG A 104 0.96 9.11 7.23
CA ARG A 104 0.56 10.35 6.53
C ARG A 104 -0.37 11.22 7.36
N MET A 105 -1.29 10.64 8.13
CA MET A 105 -2.17 11.41 9.02
C MET A 105 -1.43 12.26 10.06
N ARG A 106 -0.17 11.92 10.40
CA ARG A 106 0.63 12.70 11.35
C ARG A 106 1.30 13.91 10.70
N TYR A 107 1.82 13.78 9.48
CA TYR A 107 2.71 14.79 8.89
C TYR A 107 2.32 15.28 7.48
N ASP A 108 1.42 14.61 6.76
CA ASP A 108 1.03 14.98 5.39
C ASP A 108 -0.27 15.80 5.39
N ASP A 109 -0.16 17.07 5.01
CA ASP A 109 -1.27 18.01 5.11
C ASP A 109 -2.39 17.71 4.10
N GLU A 110 -2.07 17.15 2.92
CA GLU A 110 -3.09 16.69 1.95
C GLU A 110 -3.98 15.61 2.59
N THR A 111 -3.37 14.64 3.27
CA THR A 111 -4.10 13.58 3.98
C THR A 111 -4.95 14.13 5.12
N LYS A 112 -4.41 15.06 5.92
CA LYS A 112 -5.16 15.69 7.01
C LYS A 112 -6.38 16.45 6.48
N ALA A 113 -6.20 17.24 5.41
CA ALA A 113 -7.25 18.00 4.77
C ALA A 113 -8.35 17.08 4.20
N TYR A 114 -7.96 15.99 3.53
CA TYR A 114 -8.90 15.02 2.99
C TYR A 114 -9.75 14.36 4.09
N ILE A 115 -9.13 13.95 5.20
CA ILE A 115 -9.86 13.37 6.33
C ILE A 115 -10.77 14.41 6.98
N GLY A 116 -10.27 15.63 7.20
CA GLY A 116 -11.07 16.75 7.71
C GLY A 116 -12.32 16.96 6.87
N LYS A 117 -12.18 17.04 5.55
CA LYS A 117 -13.30 17.14 4.60
C LYS A 117 -14.31 16.00 4.75
N LYS A 118 -13.84 14.75 4.84
CA LYS A 118 -14.74 13.59 5.01
C LYS A 118 -15.49 13.62 6.35
N LEU A 119 -14.85 14.10 7.41
CA LEU A 119 -15.51 14.28 8.70
C LEU A 119 -16.57 15.38 8.65
N THR A 120 -16.31 16.50 7.95
CA THR A 120 -17.32 17.56 7.75
C THR A 120 -18.50 17.12 6.89
N GLU A 121 -18.30 16.14 6.01
CA GLU A 121 -19.36 15.47 5.24
C GLU A 121 -20.16 14.44 6.07
N GLY A 122 -19.92 14.35 7.39
CA GLY A 122 -20.62 13.43 8.30
C GLY A 122 -20.15 11.98 8.22
N LYS A 123 -19.05 11.67 7.52
CA LYS A 123 -18.48 10.31 7.50
C LYS A 123 -17.74 10.03 8.80
N SER A 124 -17.82 8.79 9.27
CA SER A 124 -16.99 8.36 10.40
C SER A 124 -15.51 8.37 10.02
N LYS A 125 -14.62 8.51 11.02
CA LYS A 125 -13.16 8.39 10.80
C LYS A 125 -12.78 7.09 10.09
N LYS A 126 -13.47 5.98 10.40
CA LYS A 126 -13.25 4.68 9.74
C LYS A 126 -13.62 4.73 8.26
N ASP A 127 -14.69 5.42 7.90
CA ASP A 127 -15.10 5.55 6.50
C ASP A 127 -14.19 6.50 5.71
N ALA A 128 -13.73 7.58 6.35
CA ALA A 128 -12.71 8.46 5.78
C ALA A 128 -11.41 7.70 5.46
N ILE A 129 -10.93 6.88 6.39
CA ILE A 129 -9.74 6.03 6.18
C ILE A 129 -9.97 5.01 5.06
N ARG A 130 -11.14 4.38 4.97
CA ARG A 130 -11.45 3.44 3.87
C ARG A 130 -11.47 4.13 2.51
N ALA A 131 -12.09 5.30 2.42
CA ALA A 131 -12.08 6.09 1.20
C ALA A 131 -10.64 6.48 0.80
N LEU A 132 -9.81 6.85 1.78
CA LEU A 132 -8.41 7.17 1.54
C LEU A 132 -7.58 5.94 1.13
N LYS A 133 -7.84 4.74 1.68
CA LYS A 133 -7.21 3.49 1.21
C LYS A 133 -7.50 3.23 -0.26
N ARG A 134 -8.76 3.40 -0.68
CA ARG A 134 -9.15 3.23 -2.08
C ARG A 134 -8.45 4.24 -3.00
N PHE A 135 -8.34 5.49 -2.56
CA PHE A 135 -7.64 6.54 -3.29
C PHE A 135 -6.13 6.28 -3.38
N LEU A 136 -5.51 5.87 -2.27
CA LEU A 136 -4.09 5.51 -2.24
C LEU A 136 -3.80 4.30 -3.13
N ALA A 137 -4.64 3.26 -3.09
CA ALA A 137 -4.50 2.11 -3.99
C ALA A 137 -4.55 2.51 -5.47
N ARG A 138 -5.41 3.48 -5.84
CA ARG A 138 -5.41 4.03 -7.20
C ARG A 138 -4.09 4.73 -7.53
N ARG A 139 -3.59 5.59 -6.64
CA ARG A 139 -2.31 6.29 -6.85
C ARG A 139 -1.16 5.29 -7.04
N ILE A 140 -1.06 4.31 -6.14
CA ILE A 140 -0.05 3.25 -6.19
C ILE A 140 -0.11 2.48 -7.51
N PHE A 141 -1.30 2.11 -7.98
CA PHE A 141 -1.45 1.42 -9.27
C PHE A 141 -0.87 2.24 -10.43
N HIS A 142 -1.10 3.56 -10.45
CA HIS A 142 -0.53 4.43 -11.47
C HIS A 142 0.99 4.54 -11.35
N ASP A 143 1.55 4.66 -10.15
CA ASP A 143 3.02 4.73 -10.00
C ASP A 143 3.68 3.41 -10.42
N LEU A 144 3.11 2.27 -10.00
CA LEU A 144 3.58 0.95 -10.41
C LEU A 144 3.50 0.78 -11.93
N THR A 145 2.48 1.34 -12.58
CA THR A 145 2.37 1.29 -14.05
C THR A 145 3.40 2.19 -14.71
N THR A 146 3.74 3.34 -14.13
CA THR A 146 4.81 4.21 -14.61
C THR A 146 6.17 3.55 -14.47
N ASP A 147 6.44 3.00 -13.28
CA ASP A 147 7.73 2.39 -12.94
C ASP A 147 7.96 1.09 -13.72
N LEU A 148 6.97 0.20 -13.78
CA LEU A 148 7.10 -1.13 -14.39
C LEU A 148 6.64 -1.21 -15.86
N GLY A 149 5.89 -0.21 -16.33
CA GLY A 149 5.39 -0.14 -17.71
C GLY A 149 6.37 0.53 -18.67
N THR A 150 7.43 1.15 -18.16
CA THR A 150 8.58 1.58 -18.97
C THR A 150 9.34 0.31 -19.37
N PRO A 151 9.53 0.00 -20.67
CA PRO A 151 10.33 -1.16 -21.06
C PRO A 151 11.74 -0.95 -20.50
N MET A 152 12.20 -1.86 -19.63
CA MET A 152 13.59 -1.86 -19.17
C MET A 152 14.48 -1.90 -20.41
N VAL A 153 15.18 -0.79 -20.68
CA VAL A 153 16.16 -0.71 -21.76
C VAL A 153 17.22 -1.77 -21.44
N THR A 154 17.15 -2.89 -22.16
CA THR A 154 18.20 -3.91 -22.14
C THR A 154 19.42 -3.28 -22.80
N THR A 155 20.43 -2.92 -22.00
CA THR A 155 21.77 -2.55 -22.47
C THR A 155 22.67 -3.76 -22.33
#